data_AF-A0A3M2SRX9-F1
#
_entry.id   AF-A0A3M2SRX9-F1
#
_cell.length_a   1.000
_cell.length_b   1.000
_cell.length_c   1.000
_cell.angle_alpha   90.00
_cell.angle_beta   90.00
_cell.angle_gamma   90.00
#
_symmetry.space_group_name_H-M   'P 1'
#
loop_
_entity.id
_entity.type
_entity.pdbx_description
1 polymer ?
#
loop_
_entity_poly.entity_id
_entity_poly.type
_entity_poly.pdbx_seq_one_letter_code
_entity_poly.pdbx_strand_id
1 'polypeptide(L)' 'GARSFYTKDRPINTPDDLRGLKLRVLPSNNSIRMLEMMGGTPTPMAYGEIYTSLQQGVIDGAENNITALT' A
#
# COMPACT_ATOMS: atom_id res chain seq x y z
N GLY A 1 -10.99 12.24 2.46
CA GLY A 1 -9.66 12.86 2.34
C GLY A 1 -8.86 12.13 1.28
N ALA A 2 -7.84 12.77 0.70
CA ALA A 2 -6.95 12.12 -0.26
C ALA A 2 -6.16 10.99 0.43
N ARG A 3 -5.88 9.92 -0.32
CA ARG A 3 -5.05 8.80 0.10
C ARG A 3 -3.70 8.90 -0.60
N SER A 4 -2.63 8.58 0.11
CA SER A 4 -1.28 8.59 -0.42
C SER A 4 -0.59 7.26 -0.11
N PHE A 5 0.32 6.85 -0.99
CA PHE A 5 1.18 5.71 -0.73
C PHE A 5 2.22 6.06 0.31
N TYR A 6 2.45 5.13 1.22
CA TYR A 6 3.57 5.16 2.15
C TYR A 6 4.21 3.78 2.21
N THR A 7 5.50 3.77 2.40
CA THR A 7 6.35 2.58 2.39
C THR A 7 7.32 2.69 3.57
N LYS A 8 7.88 1.57 3.97
CA LYS A 8 8.85 1.53 5.08
C LYS A 8 10.18 2.20 4.71
N ASP A 9 10.74 1.83 3.56
CA ASP A 9 12.15 2.09 3.25
C ASP A 9 12.38 2.79 1.88
N ARG A 10 11.32 3.04 1.09
CA ARG A 10 11.47 3.52 -0.31
C ARG A 10 10.49 4.62 -0.70
N PRO A 11 10.92 5.87 -0.95
CA PRO A 11 10.01 6.91 -1.44
C PRO A 11 9.38 6.54 -2.79
N ILE A 12 8.10 6.88 -2.95
CA ILE A 12 7.34 6.71 -4.20
C ILE A 12 7.16 8.10 -4.83
N ASN A 13 7.82 8.34 -5.97
CA ASN A 13 7.66 9.60 -6.71
C ASN A 13 6.97 9.40 -8.06
N THR A 14 7.07 8.19 -8.61
CA THR A 14 6.47 7.80 -9.89
C THR A 14 5.71 6.49 -9.75
N PRO A 15 4.72 6.21 -10.61
CA PRO A 15 4.03 4.90 -10.59
C PRO A 15 5.00 3.71 -10.73
N ASP A 16 6.06 3.89 -11.52
CA ASP A 16 7.10 2.89 -11.74
C ASP A 16 7.84 2.46 -10.47
N ASP A 17 7.83 3.30 -9.41
CA ASP A 17 8.42 2.97 -8.11
C ASP A 17 7.63 1.91 -7.35
N LEU A 18 6.37 1.70 -7.71
CA LEU A 18 5.49 0.70 -7.09
C LEU A 18 5.82 -0.71 -7.58
N ARG A 19 6.57 -0.86 -8.68
CA ARG A 19 6.90 -2.16 -9.27
C ARG A 19 7.63 -3.07 -8.30
N GLY A 20 7.07 -4.27 -8.12
CA GLY A 20 7.62 -5.30 -7.23
C GLY A 20 7.39 -5.06 -5.74
N LEU A 21 6.77 -3.93 -5.35
CA LEU A 21 6.39 -3.69 -3.95
C LEU A 21 5.08 -4.39 -3.61
N LYS A 22 5.05 -5.08 -2.49
CA LYS A 22 3.86 -5.66 -1.88
C LYS A 22 3.16 -4.57 -1.08
N LEU A 23 2.09 -4.02 -1.64
CA LEU A 23 1.38 -2.92 -0.99
C LEU A 23 0.02 -3.38 -0.54
N ARG A 24 -0.29 -3.06 0.71
CA ARG A 24 -1.61 -3.28 1.24
C ARG A 24 -2.61 -2.38 0.54
N VAL A 25 -3.71 -2.99 0.10
CA VAL A 25 -4.89 -2.30 -0.43
C VAL A 25 -6.14 -2.69 0.36
N LEU A 26 -7.19 -1.86 0.26
CA LEU A 26 -8.52 -2.27 0.71
C LEU A 26 -9.00 -3.47 -0.13
N PRO A 27 -9.75 -4.43 0.46
CA PRO A 27 -10.28 -5.59 -0.26
C PRO A 27 -11.42 -5.17 -1.19
N SER A 28 -11.08 -4.43 -2.25
CA SER A 28 -11.98 -3.98 -3.30
C SER A 28 -11.33 -4.18 -4.66
N ASN A 29 -12.13 -4.62 -5.64
CA ASN A 29 -11.63 -4.86 -6.99
C ASN A 29 -11.01 -3.59 -7.61
N ASN A 30 -11.54 -2.42 -7.28
CA ASN A 30 -11.02 -1.15 -7.76
C ASN A 30 -9.62 -0.86 -7.21
N SER A 31 -9.40 -1.04 -5.90
CA SER A 31 -8.09 -0.80 -5.28
C SER A 31 -7.03 -1.79 -5.76
N ILE A 32 -7.42 -3.06 -5.91
CA ILE A 32 -6.54 -4.11 -6.47
C ILE A 32 -6.15 -3.73 -7.89
N ARG A 33 -7.13 -3.43 -8.75
CA ARG A 33 -6.89 -3.11 -10.15
C ARG A 33 -6.08 -1.83 -10.34
N MET A 34 -6.35 -0.80 -9.52
CA MET A 34 -5.58 0.44 -9.51
C MET A 34 -4.09 0.16 -9.31
N LEU A 35 -3.75 -0.65 -8.30
CA LEU A 35 -2.35 -0.93 -8.00
C LEU A 35 -1.69 -1.84 -9.04
N GLU A 36 -2.41 -2.85 -9.55
CA GLU A 36 -1.91 -3.67 -10.67
C GLU A 36 -1.59 -2.82 -11.90
N MET A 37 -2.46 -1.86 -12.25
CA MET A 37 -2.23 -0.95 -13.37
C MET A 37 -1.05 -0.01 -13.14
N MET A 38 -0.72 0.29 -11.88
CA MET A 38 0.48 1.02 -11.50
C MET A 38 1.73 0.12 -11.37
N GLY A 39 1.59 -1.19 -11.59
CA GLY A 39 2.69 -2.16 -11.56
C GLY A 39 3.03 -2.73 -10.18
N GLY A 40 2.31 -2.35 -9.12
CA GLY A 40 2.51 -2.87 -7.77
C GLY A 40 1.84 -4.22 -7.55
N THR A 41 2.22 -4.89 -6.45
CA THR A 41 1.62 -6.18 -6.04
C THR A 41 0.60 -5.94 -4.92
N PRO A 42 -0.73 -5.96 -5.21
CA PRO A 42 -1.75 -5.72 -4.20
C PRO A 42 -1.85 -6.87 -3.21
N THR A 43 -1.88 -6.52 -1.92
CA THR A 43 -2.18 -7.45 -0.84
C THR A 43 -3.44 -6.98 -0.12
N PRO A 44 -4.62 -7.57 -0.41
CA PRO A 44 -5.86 -7.16 0.23
C PRO A 44 -5.89 -7.63 1.68
N MET A 45 -6.03 -6.71 2.63
CA MET A 45 -6.08 -7.02 4.08
C MET A 45 -6.81 -5.94 4.90
N ALA A 46 -7.22 -6.29 6.11
CA ALA A 46 -7.92 -5.38 7.01
C ALA A 46 -7.00 -4.26 7.51
N TYR A 47 -7.58 -3.12 7.90
CA TYR A 47 -6.78 -1.97 8.38
C TYR A 47 -5.98 -2.30 9.66
N GLY A 48 -6.57 -3.08 10.57
CA GLY A 48 -5.92 -3.48 11.83
C GLY A 48 -4.69 -4.38 11.67
N GLU A 49 -4.48 -4.97 10.48
CA GLU A 49 -3.38 -5.88 10.19
C GLU A 49 -2.19 -5.18 9.55
N ILE A 50 -2.32 -3.89 9.19
CA ILE A 50 -1.28 -3.15 8.46
C ILE A 50 -0.02 -3.03 9.31
N TYR A 51 -0.15 -2.63 10.57
CA TYR A 51 1.00 -2.37 11.44
C TYR A 51 1.84 -3.63 11.68
N THR A 52 1.17 -4.73 12.04
CA THR A 52 1.84 -6.03 12.25
C THR A 52 2.44 -6.56 10.95
N SER A 53 1.73 -6.43 9.82
CA SER A 53 2.23 -6.87 8.51
C SER A 53 3.44 -6.06 8.02
N LEU A 54 3.46 -4.75 8.27
CA LEU A 54 4.63 -3.89 8.01
C LEU A 54 5.81 -4.27 8.91
N GLN A 55 5.57 -4.49 10.20
CA GLN A 55 6.61 -4.86 11.16
C GLN A 55 7.21 -6.23 10.83
N GLN A 56 6.40 -7.18 10.38
CA GLN A 56 6.84 -8.53 9.97
C GLN A 56 7.44 -8.57 8.56
N GLY A 57 7.36 -7.49 7.78
CA GLY A 57 7.84 -7.45 6.39
C GLY A 57 7.01 -8.28 5.42
N VAL A 58 5.74 -8.55 5.76
CA VAL A 58 4.78 -9.21 4.85
C VAL A 58 4.41 -8.25 3.71
N ILE A 59 4.31 -6.96 4.02
CA ILE A 59 4.07 -5.86 3.09
C ILE A 59 5.16 -4.81 3.20
N ASP A 60 5.45 -4.14 2.09
CA ASP A 60 6.45 -3.08 1.97
C ASP A 60 5.86 -1.69 2.25
N GLY A 61 4.53 -1.59 2.21
CA GLY A 61 3.80 -0.34 2.34
C GLY A 61 2.30 -0.50 2.26
N ALA A 62 1.59 0.62 2.31
CA ALA A 62 0.15 0.68 2.18
C ALA A 62 -0.28 2.04 1.62
N GLU A 63 -1.57 2.20 1.35
CA GLU A 63 -2.15 3.48 0.97
C GLU A 63 -3.22 3.92 1.99
N ASN A 64 -3.14 5.16 2.47
CA ASN A 64 -4.16 5.74 3.38
C ASN A 64 -4.05 7.27 3.48
N ASN A 65 -4.96 7.88 4.24
CA ASN A 65 -4.93 9.32 4.54
C ASN A 65 -3.95 9.67 5.69
N ILE A 66 -3.58 10.95 5.80
CA ILE A 66 -2.68 11.44 6.87
C ILE A 66 -3.22 11.16 8.28
N THR A 67 -4.55 11.22 8.47
CA THR A 67 -5.20 10.98 9.77
C THR A 67 -5.10 9.52 10.23
N ALA A 68 -4.84 8.58 9.32
CA ALA A 68 -4.54 7.19 9.68
C ALA A 68 -3.09 6.99 10.15
N LEU A 69 -2.22 7.98 9.98
CA LEU A 69 -0.82 7.96 10.43
C LEU A 69 -0.62 8.66 11.79
N THR A 70 -1.67 9.30 12.33
CA THR A 70 -1.71 9.95 13.65
C THR A 70 -2.43 9.02 14.63
#